data_AF-A0A965VGG5-F1
#
_entry.id   AF-A0A965VGG5-F1
#
_cell.length_a   1.000
_cell.length_b   1.000
_cell.length_c   1.000
_cell.angle_alpha   90.00
_cell.angle_beta   90.00
_cell.angle_gamma   90.00
#
_symmetry.space_group_name_H-M   'P 1'
#
loop_
_entity.id
_entity.type
_entity.pdbx_description
1 polymer ?
#
loop_
_entity_poly.entity_id
_entity_poly.type
_entity_poly.pdbx_seq_one_letter_code
_entity_poly.pdbx_strand_id
1 'polypeptide(L)'
;MQDIYISGTGVWTPPHKISNKELVESFNNYVEIFNRENTQKITDGIVKPLEPSSVDFIEKASGIKNRYVIDKDSLLDPNRMKPMIEARPNDSLSFCAEISVIAANEALENANLNASDIDAVIVSTANLQRAY
;
A
#
# COMPACT_ATOMS: atom_id res chain seq x y z
N MET A 1 -19.98 -12.79 -34.15
CA MET A 1 -19.43 -12.64 -32.78
C MET A 1 -18.53 -11.42 -32.84
N GLN A 2 -18.64 -10.47 -31.92
CA GLN A 2 -17.68 -9.37 -31.88
C GLN A 2 -16.40 -9.87 -31.24
N ASP A 3 -15.27 -9.59 -31.89
CA ASP A 3 -13.96 -9.90 -31.33
C ASP A 3 -13.60 -8.83 -30.29
N ILE A 4 -13.29 -9.28 -29.07
CA ILE A 4 -12.99 -8.42 -27.92
C ILE A 4 -11.62 -8.82 -27.38
N TYR A 5 -10.75 -7.83 -27.17
CA TYR A 5 -9.36 -8.04 -26.78
C TYR A 5 -8.94 -7.12 -25.64
N ILE A 6 -7.93 -7.55 -24.87
CA ILE A 6 -7.12 -6.64 -24.05
C ILE A 6 -5.99 -6.15 -24.95
N SER A 7 -6.09 -4.92 -25.45
CA SER A 7 -5.14 -4.35 -26.41
C SER A 7 -3.92 -3.69 -25.78
N GLY A 8 -4.00 -3.33 -24.49
CA GLY A 8 -2.89 -2.72 -23.74
C GLY A 8 -3.12 -2.77 -22.24
N THR A 9 -2.03 -2.76 -21.49
CA THR A 9 -2.01 -2.67 -20.02
C THR A 9 -0.96 -1.65 -19.60
N GLY A 10 -1.18 -0.99 -18.47
CA GLY A 10 -0.20 -0.11 -17.86
C GLY A 10 -0.17 -0.30 -16.35
N VAL A 11 0.95 0.05 -15.73
CA VAL A 11 1.20 -0.18 -14.31
C VAL A 11 1.95 0.98 -13.69
N TRP A 12 1.33 1.60 -12.69
CA TRP A 12 2.06 2.50 -11.81
C TRP A 12 2.61 1.72 -10.61
N THR A 13 3.91 1.83 -10.36
CA THR A 13 4.57 1.24 -9.19
C THR A 13 4.97 2.35 -8.22
N PRO A 14 4.60 2.27 -6.93
CA PRO A 14 5.05 3.25 -5.94
C PRO A 14 6.59 3.37 -5.88
N PRO A 15 7.12 4.56 -5.54
CA PRO A 15 8.55 4.82 -5.63
C PRO A 15 9.39 4.08 -4.58
N HIS A 16 8.79 3.70 -3.45
CA HIS A 16 9.52 3.09 -2.35
C HIS A 16 9.27 1.59 -2.26
N LYS A 17 10.33 0.86 -1.90
CA LYS A 17 10.30 -0.58 -1.65
C LYS A 17 10.69 -0.85 -0.21
N ILE A 18 9.93 -1.71 0.45
CA ILE A 18 10.17 -2.20 1.81
C ILE A 18 10.46 -3.70 1.74
N SER A 19 11.63 -4.10 2.23
CA SER A 19 12.00 -5.49 2.45
C SER A 19 11.28 -6.08 3.67
N ASN A 20 11.21 -7.42 3.76
CA ASN A 20 10.73 -8.07 4.98
C ASN A 20 11.59 -7.70 6.21
N LYS A 21 12.90 -7.51 6.03
CA LYS A 21 13.81 -7.13 7.11
C LYS A 21 13.42 -5.79 7.73
N GLU A 22 13.27 -4.75 6.91
CA GLU A 22 12.88 -3.41 7.39
C GLU A 22 11.50 -3.43 8.06
N LEU A 23 10.55 -4.16 7.48
CA LEU A 23 9.20 -4.27 8.04
C LEU A 23 9.19 -4.99 9.39
N VAL A 24 9.95 -6.08 9.52
CA VAL A 24 10.06 -6.85 10.75
C VAL A 24 10.79 -6.08 11.83
N GLU A 25 11.87 -5.36 11.48
CA GLU A 25 12.59 -4.49 12.42
C GLU A 25 11.67 -3.41 12.98
N SER A 26 10.92 -2.71 12.13
CA SER A 26 9.92 -1.72 12.54
C SER A 26 8.83 -2.33 13.45
N PHE A 27 8.23 -3.44 13.02
CA PHE A 27 7.17 -4.11 13.78
C PHE A 27 7.67 -4.62 15.14
N ASN A 28 8.86 -5.20 15.21
CA ASN A 28 9.41 -5.71 16.47
C ASN A 28 9.77 -4.57 17.44
N ASN A 29 10.25 -3.43 16.94
CA ASN A 29 10.42 -2.23 17.77
C ASN A 29 9.08 -1.75 18.35
N TYR A 30 8.01 -1.76 17.55
CA TYR A 30 6.66 -1.46 18.04
C TYR A 30 6.20 -2.44 19.14
N VAL A 31 6.42 -3.74 18.94
CA VAL A 31 6.11 -4.80 19.92
C VAL A 31 6.84 -4.57 21.23
N GLU A 32 8.14 -4.24 21.18
CA GLU A 32 8.95 -3.93 22.36
C GLU A 32 8.43 -2.70 23.12
N ILE A 33 8.12 -1.62 22.40
CA ILE A 33 7.55 -0.40 22.99
C ILE A 33 6.21 -0.72 23.67
N PHE A 34 5.30 -1.39 22.96
CA PHE A 34 3.99 -1.74 23.49
C PHE A 34 4.09 -2.62 24.74
N ASN A 35 4.88 -3.69 24.70
CA ASN A 35 5.01 -4.61 25.81
C ASN A 35 5.62 -3.92 27.04
N ARG A 36 6.65 -3.09 26.84
CA ARG A 36 7.26 -2.29 27.91
C ARG A 36 6.26 -1.35 28.56
N GLU A 37 5.50 -0.60 27.76
CA GLU A 37 4.50 0.35 28.26
C GLU A 37 3.31 -0.33 28.94
N ASN A 38 3.00 -1.58 28.60
CA ASN A 38 1.89 -2.35 29.16
C ASN A 38 2.32 -3.41 30.19
N THR A 39 3.56 -3.39 30.68
CA THR A 39 4.14 -4.42 31.58
C THR A 39 3.21 -4.81 32.75
N GLN A 40 2.64 -3.82 33.45
CA GLN A 40 1.75 -4.10 34.58
C GLN A 40 0.43 -4.75 34.13
N LYS A 41 -0.18 -4.20 33.07
CA LYS A 41 -1.44 -4.75 32.51
C LYS A 41 -1.26 -6.16 31.96
N ILE A 42 -0.07 -6.49 31.47
CA ILE A 42 0.30 -7.85 31.02
C ILE A 42 0.41 -8.78 32.23
N THR A 43 1.12 -8.37 33.28
CA THR A 43 1.24 -9.13 34.53
C THR A 43 -0.13 -9.39 35.18
N ASP A 44 -1.02 -8.40 35.14
CA ASP A 44 -2.38 -8.49 35.69
C ASP A 44 -3.36 -9.26 34.77
N GLY A 45 -2.91 -9.70 33.59
CA GLY A 45 -3.72 -10.46 32.63
C GLY A 45 -4.79 -9.65 31.88
N ILE A 46 -4.74 -8.31 31.96
CA ILE A 46 -5.69 -7.40 31.29
C ILE A 46 -5.41 -7.32 29.79
N VAL A 47 -4.13 -7.32 29.42
CA VAL A 47 -3.65 -7.22 28.04
C VAL A 47 -2.70 -8.38 27.77
N LYS A 48 -2.83 -9.03 26.61
CA LYS A 48 -1.87 -10.05 26.20
C LYS A 48 -0.60 -9.38 25.66
N PRO A 49 0.59 -9.93 25.94
CA PRO A 49 1.80 -9.43 25.30
C PRO A 49 1.70 -9.63 23.78
N LEU A 50 2.25 -8.69 23.04
CA LEU A 50 2.43 -8.85 21.60
C LEU A 50 3.65 -9.72 21.33
N GLU A 51 3.56 -10.55 20.29
CA GLU A 51 4.66 -11.41 19.85
C GLU A 51 5.42 -10.75 18.68
N PRO A 52 6.75 -10.89 18.62
CA PRO A 52 7.53 -10.40 17.49
C PRO A 52 7.23 -11.22 16.23
N SER A 53 7.52 -10.60 15.08
CA SER A 53 7.50 -11.25 13.78
C SER A 53 8.91 -11.64 13.33
N SER A 54 9.01 -12.37 12.21
CA SER A 54 10.28 -12.73 11.59
C SER A 54 10.18 -12.73 10.06
N VAL A 55 11.35 -12.56 9.41
CA VAL A 55 11.43 -12.63 7.94
C VAL A 55 11.01 -14.00 7.44
N ASP A 56 11.51 -15.06 8.08
CA ASP A 56 11.19 -16.45 7.73
C ASP A 56 9.70 -16.75 7.86
N PHE A 57 9.02 -16.17 8.86
CA PHE A 57 7.58 -16.30 9.02
C PHE A 57 6.84 -15.73 7.80
N ILE A 58 7.18 -14.51 7.38
CA ILE A 58 6.52 -13.86 6.23
C ILE A 58 6.76 -14.65 4.94
N GLU A 59 8.01 -15.05 4.69
CA GLU A 59 8.37 -15.79 3.48
C GLU A 59 7.71 -17.17 3.44
N LYS A 60 7.72 -17.91 4.55
CA LYS A 60 7.09 -19.24 4.62
C LYS A 60 5.57 -19.18 4.50
N ALA A 61 4.94 -18.16 5.08
CA ALA A 61 3.49 -18.03 5.08
C ALA A 61 2.92 -17.54 3.74
N SER A 62 3.68 -16.78 2.95
CA SER A 62 3.15 -16.07 1.78
C SER A 62 4.03 -16.07 0.53
N GLY A 63 5.32 -16.40 0.64
CA GLY A 63 6.32 -16.21 -0.42
C GLY A 63 6.71 -14.75 -0.69
N ILE A 64 6.10 -13.78 0.01
CA ILE A 64 6.37 -12.35 -0.18
C ILE A 64 7.74 -12.01 0.42
N LYS A 65 8.58 -11.31 -0.36
CA LYS A 65 9.92 -10.86 0.06
C LYS A 65 10.02 -9.35 0.28
N ASN A 66 9.15 -8.60 -0.37
CA ASN A 66 9.11 -7.14 -0.35
C ASN A 66 7.76 -6.64 -0.85
N ARG A 67 7.50 -5.35 -0.63
CA ARG A 67 6.35 -4.63 -1.20
C ARG A 67 6.73 -3.21 -1.60
N TYR A 68 6.01 -2.65 -2.56
CA TYR A 68 6.09 -1.24 -2.89
C TYR A 68 5.07 -0.45 -2.07
N VAL A 69 5.46 0.75 -1.62
CA VAL A 69 4.64 1.63 -0.77
C VAL A 69 4.77 3.08 -1.22
N ILE A 70 3.72 3.85 -0.95
CA ILE A 70 3.64 5.28 -1.30
C ILE A 70 4.53 6.12 -0.41
N ASP A 71 4.52 5.82 0.89
CA ASP A 71 5.30 6.49 1.92
C ASP A 71 5.95 5.42 2.80
N LYS A 72 7.27 5.45 2.85
CA LYS A 72 8.07 4.44 3.53
C LYS A 72 8.40 4.84 4.97
N ASP A 73 8.75 6.11 5.18
CA ASP A 73 9.32 6.56 6.46
C ASP A 73 8.26 6.52 7.56
N SER A 74 7.07 7.08 7.31
CA SER A 74 5.99 7.09 8.31
C SER A 74 5.38 5.70 8.54
N LEU A 75 5.47 4.82 7.54
CA LEU A 75 5.03 3.43 7.66
C LEU A 75 5.99 2.62 8.54
N LEU A 76 7.30 2.84 8.42
CA LEU A 76 8.32 2.16 9.21
C LEU A 76 8.59 2.80 10.59
N ASP A 77 8.01 3.96 10.89
CA ASP A 77 8.06 4.55 12.24
C ASP A 77 7.24 3.71 13.24
N PRO A 78 7.88 3.08 14.25
CA PRO A 78 7.19 2.23 15.23
C PRO A 78 6.17 2.99 16.10
N ASN A 79 6.23 4.32 16.16
CA ASN A 79 5.25 5.14 16.89
C ASN A 79 4.02 5.50 16.05
N ARG A 80 4.03 5.19 14.74
CA ARG A 80 2.97 5.55 13.81
C ARG A 80 2.39 4.36 13.05
N MET A 81 3.23 3.50 12.48
CA MET A 81 2.86 2.26 11.80
C MET A 81 1.82 2.42 10.68
N LYS A 82 1.80 3.57 9.98
CA LYS A 82 0.89 3.85 8.85
C LYS A 82 1.43 4.96 7.95
N PRO A 83 1.15 4.94 6.64
CA PRO A 83 1.60 6.00 5.75
C PRO A 83 1.05 7.38 6.15
N MET A 84 1.79 8.42 5.82
CA MET A 84 1.32 9.81 5.81
C MET A 84 1.07 10.23 4.37
N ILE A 85 -0.20 10.37 4.00
CA ILE A 85 -0.62 10.89 2.70
C ILE A 85 -1.31 12.22 2.98
N GLU A 86 -0.76 13.30 2.44
CA GLU A 86 -1.30 14.63 2.66
C GLU A 86 -2.68 14.79 2.00
N ALA A 87 -3.55 15.54 2.69
CA ALA A 87 -4.82 15.95 2.10
C ALA A 87 -4.55 16.89 0.92
N ARG A 88 -5.35 16.76 -0.14
CA ARG A 88 -5.27 17.61 -1.33
C ARG A 88 -6.52 18.47 -1.43
N PRO A 89 -6.41 19.72 -1.92
CA PRO A 89 -7.59 20.55 -2.16
C PRO A 89 -8.42 19.99 -3.33
N ASN A 90 -9.70 20.36 -3.38
CA ASN A 90 -10.66 19.80 -4.35
C ASN A 90 -10.37 20.15 -5.81
N ASP A 91 -9.58 21.19 -6.07
CA ASP A 91 -9.15 21.61 -7.41
C ASP A 91 -7.91 20.83 -7.90
N SER A 92 -7.33 19.98 -7.04
CA SER A 92 -6.20 19.13 -7.34
C SER A 92 -6.64 17.69 -7.54
N LEU A 93 -5.90 16.95 -8.38
CA LEU A 93 -6.19 15.54 -8.60
C LEU A 93 -5.96 14.76 -7.30
N SER A 94 -6.94 13.93 -6.91
CA SER A 94 -6.75 13.02 -5.77
C SER A 94 -5.60 12.05 -6.05
N PHE A 95 -4.93 11.56 -5.01
CA PHE A 95 -3.81 10.64 -5.16
C PHE A 95 -4.20 9.39 -5.95
N CYS A 96 -5.36 8.80 -5.63
CA CYS A 96 -5.87 7.62 -6.32
C CYS A 96 -6.16 7.90 -7.81
N ALA A 97 -6.70 9.07 -8.14
CA ALA A 97 -6.94 9.45 -9.53
C ALA A 97 -5.61 9.70 -10.28
N GLU A 98 -4.63 10.34 -9.65
CA GLU A 98 -3.30 10.59 -10.23
C GLU A 98 -2.60 9.31 -10.68
N ILE A 99 -2.47 8.33 -9.78
CA ILE A 99 -1.80 7.07 -10.11
C ILE A 99 -2.58 6.27 -11.16
N SER A 100 -3.91 6.40 -11.18
CA SER A 100 -4.77 5.72 -12.16
C SER A 100 -4.58 6.33 -13.54
N VAL A 101 -4.46 7.66 -13.66
CA VAL A 101 -4.17 8.35 -14.93
C VAL A 101 -2.79 7.96 -15.46
N ILE A 102 -1.78 7.84 -14.59
CA ILE A 102 -0.44 7.40 -15.01
C ILE A 102 -0.49 5.99 -15.63
N ALA A 103 -1.10 5.03 -14.94
CA ALA A 103 -1.22 3.66 -15.45
C ALA A 103 -2.11 3.58 -16.70
N ALA A 104 -3.18 4.38 -16.77
CA ALA A 104 -4.06 4.44 -17.94
C ALA A 104 -3.36 5.01 -19.17
N ASN A 105 -2.53 6.05 -19.01
CA ASN A 105 -1.75 6.61 -20.13
C ASN A 105 -0.77 5.59 -20.70
N GLU A 106 -0.08 4.82 -19.85
CA GLU A 106 0.79 3.71 -20.31
C GLU A 106 -0.03 2.63 -21.04
N ALA A 107 -1.23 2.30 -20.57
CA ALA A 107 -2.11 1.35 -21.24
C ALA A 107 -2.57 1.84 -22.62
N LEU A 108 -2.89 3.13 -22.76
CA LEU A 108 -3.27 3.77 -24.02
C LEU A 108 -2.11 3.76 -25.01
N GLU A 109 -0.90 4.10 -24.55
CA GLU A 109 0.32 4.06 -25.36
C GLU A 109 0.60 2.64 -25.86
N ASN A 110 0.54 1.64 -24.97
CA ASN A 110 0.74 0.23 -25.32
C ASN A 110 -0.34 -0.31 -26.28
N ALA A 111 -1.56 0.24 -26.22
CA ALA A 111 -2.66 -0.09 -27.13
C ALA A 111 -2.63 0.72 -28.44
N ASN A 112 -1.74 1.72 -28.55
CA ASN A 112 -1.72 2.69 -29.64
C ASN A 112 -3.08 3.40 -29.84
N LEU A 113 -3.68 3.86 -28.74
CA LEU A 113 -4.95 4.59 -28.70
C LEU A 113 -4.79 5.95 -28.02
N ASN A 114 -5.75 6.84 -28.25
CA ASN A 114 -5.87 8.13 -27.58
C ASN A 114 -7.06 8.13 -26.61
N ALA A 115 -7.08 9.10 -25.70
CA ALA A 115 -8.20 9.26 -24.77
C ALA A 115 -9.55 9.48 -25.47
N SER A 116 -9.55 10.07 -26.67
CA SER A 116 -10.75 10.26 -27.50
C SER A 116 -11.34 8.96 -28.05
N ASP A 117 -10.58 7.87 -28.02
CA ASP A 117 -11.01 6.56 -28.53
C ASP A 117 -11.70 5.72 -27.44
N ILE A 118 -11.86 6.26 -26.22
CA ILE A 118 -12.39 5.57 -25.05
C ILE A 118 -13.81 6.06 -24.73
N ASP A 119 -14.79 5.16 -24.85
CA ASP A 119 -16.20 5.47 -24.55
C ASP A 119 -16.57 5.31 -23.07
N ALA A 120 -15.78 4.54 -22.30
CA ALA A 120 -16.09 4.23 -20.90
C ALA A 120 -14.84 4.03 -20.05
N VAL A 121 -14.90 4.48 -18.80
CA VAL A 121 -13.87 4.26 -17.77
C VAL A 121 -14.50 3.59 -16.56
N ILE A 122 -13.93 2.46 -16.13
CA ILE A 122 -14.40 1.71 -14.96
C ILE A 122 -13.32 1.77 -13.88
N VAL A 123 -13.66 2.35 -12.73
CA VAL A 123 -12.78 2.34 -11.55
C VAL A 123 -13.13 1.14 -10.69
N SER A 124 -12.34 0.06 -10.79
CA SER A 124 -12.53 -1.18 -10.04
C SER A 124 -11.35 -1.45 -9.12
N THR A 125 -11.53 -1.18 -7.81
CA THR A 125 -10.53 -1.39 -6.76
C THR A 125 -11.20 -1.82 -5.45
N ALA A 126 -10.44 -2.44 -4.54
CA ALA A 126 -10.96 -2.87 -3.24
C ALA A 126 -11.32 -1.70 -2.31
N ASN A 127 -10.71 -0.51 -2.50
CA ASN A 127 -11.04 0.70 -1.75
C ASN A 127 -10.87 1.94 -2.62
N LEU A 128 -11.86 2.82 -2.60
CA LEU A 128 -11.77 4.16 -3.18
C LEU A 128 -11.20 5.15 -2.16
N GLN A 129 -10.42 6.12 -2.62
CA GLN A 129 -10.01 7.23 -1.76
C GLN A 129 -11.26 7.98 -1.29
N ARG A 130 -11.42 8.07 0.03
CA ARG A 130 -12.59 8.71 0.63
C ARG A 130 -12.49 10.22 0.49
N ALA A 131 -13.62 10.86 0.20
CA ALA A 131 -13.75 12.31 0.18
C ALA A 131 -13.90 12.81 1.63
N TYR A 132 -12.80 13.17 2.27
CA TYR A 132 -12.79 13.88 3.55
C TYR A 132 -11.90 15.11 3.43
#